data_AF-A0AAW5WYP3-F1
#
_entry.id   AF-A0AAW5WYP3-F1
#
_cell.length_a   1.000
_cell.length_b   1.000
_cell.length_c   1.000
_cell.angle_alpha   90.00
_cell.angle_beta   90.00
_cell.angle_gamma   90.00
#
_symmetry.space_group_name_H-M   'P 1'
#
loop_
_entity.id
_entity.type
_entity.pdbx_description
1 polymer ?
#
loop_
_entity_poly.entity_id
_entity_poly.type
_entity_poly.pdbx_seq_one_letter_code
_entity_poly.pdbx_strand_id
1 'polypeptide(L)' 'MKEETAVAEKRGREEEQKNTVKVFKALQPDATVSEGLAWIRANTKISLSDEEIRAILREK' A
#
# COMPACT_ATOMS: atom_id res chain seq x y z
N MET A 1 -26.98 -14.06 -6.09
CA MET A 1 -25.64 -13.72 -6.62
C MET A 1 -25.37 -12.23 -6.41
N LYS A 2 -24.89 -11.82 -5.23
CA LYS A 2 -24.43 -10.44 -4.97
C LYS A 2 -23.13 -10.38 -4.15
N GLU A 3 -22.71 -11.49 -3.56
CA GLU A 3 -21.52 -11.53 -2.69
C GLU A 3 -20.20 -11.62 -3.47
N GLU A 4 -20.17 -12.24 -4.66
CA GLU A 4 -18.93 -12.42 -5.43
C GLU A 4 -18.32 -11.10 -5.93
N THR A 5 -19.14 -10.13 -6.32
CA THR A 5 -18.68 -8.84 -6.86
C THR A 5 -18.03 -7.97 -5.78
N ALA A 6 -18.55 -7.99 -4.55
CA ALA A 6 -18.02 -7.20 -3.44
C ALA A 6 -16.65 -7.71 -2.95
N VAL A 7 -16.39 -9.02 -3.07
CA VAL A 7 -15.09 -9.61 -2.72
C VAL A 7 -14.03 -9.28 -3.77
N ALA A 8 -14.38 -9.31 -5.06
CA ALA A 8 -13.48 -8.92 -6.14
C ALA A 8 -13.09 -7.44 -6.07
N GLU A 9 -14.05 -6.56 -5.77
CA GLU A 9 -13.80 -5.11 -5.63
C GLU A 9 -12.90 -4.79 -4.42
N LYS A 10 -13.09 -5.49 -3.29
CA LYS A 10 -12.22 -5.36 -2.12
C LYS A 10 -10.80 -5.85 -2.41
N ARG A 11 -10.64 -6.98 -3.11
CA ARG A 11 -9.33 -7.51 -3.49
C ARG A 11 -8.58 -6.59 -4.45
N GLY A 12 -9.27 -6.08 -5.47
CA GLY A 12 -8.67 -5.13 -6.42
C GLY A 12 -8.22 -3.82 -5.76
N ARG A 13 -8.99 -3.33 -4.79
CA ARG A 13 -8.64 -2.12 -4.02
C ARG A 13 -7.43 -2.34 -3.10
N GLU A 14 -7.31 -3.51 -2.49
CA GLU A 14 -6.16 -3.84 -1.66
C GLU A 14 -4.88 -4.00 -2.49
N GLU A 15 -4.97 -4.62 -3.66
CA GLU A 15 -3.85 -4.72 -4.62
C GLU A 15 -3.42 -3.35 -5.15
N GLU A 16 -4.36 -2.46 -5.46
CA GLU A 16 -4.07 -1.08 -5.88
C GLU A 16 -3.33 -0.29 -4.79
N GLN A 17 -3.74 -0.47 -3.52
CA GLN A 17 -3.04 0.13 -2.38
C GLN A 17 -1.63 -0.42 -2.23
N LYS A 18 -1.45 -1.75 -2.34
CA LYS A 18 -0.13 -2.39 -2.30
C LYS A 18 0.77 -1.89 -3.44
N ASN A 19 0.22 -1.72 -4.63
CA ASN A 19 0.94 -1.19 -5.78
C ASN A 19 1.39 0.26 -5.55
N THR A 20 0.57 1.08 -4.92
CA THR A 20 0.92 2.48 -4.57
C THR A 20 2.15 2.55 -3.66
N VAL A 21 2.24 1.66 -2.66
CA VAL A 21 3.41 1.55 -1.77
C VAL A 21 4.65 1.09 -2.54
N LYS A 22 4.50 0.13 -3.46
CA LYS A 22 5.61 -0.35 -4.32
C LYS A 22 6.12 0.74 -5.27
N VAL A 23 5.22 1.51 -5.87
CA VAL A 23 5.55 2.64 -6.74
C VAL A 23 6.29 3.72 -5.96
N PHE A 24 5.83 4.06 -4.74
CA PHE A 24 6.55 4.99 -3.88
C PHE A 24 7.99 4.53 -3.62
N LYS A 25 8.18 3.27 -3.23
CA LYS A 25 9.52 2.70 -2.99
C LYS A 25 10.39 2.76 -4.25
N ALA A 26 9.82 2.49 -5.43
CA ALA A 26 10.55 2.56 -6.70
C ALA A 26 10.99 3.99 -7.07
N LEU A 27 10.19 5.01 -6.71
CA LEU A 27 10.49 6.42 -6.95
C LEU A 27 11.42 7.04 -5.91
N GLN A 28 11.44 6.47 -4.69
CA GLN A 28 12.23 6.95 -3.55
C GLN A 28 13.01 5.77 -2.92
N PRO A 29 13.99 5.19 -3.64
CA PRO A 29 14.72 4.02 -3.15
C PRO A 29 15.59 4.32 -1.91
N ASP A 30 16.00 5.57 -1.73
CA ASP A 30 16.80 6.03 -0.59
C ASP A 30 15.95 6.40 0.64
N ALA A 31 14.62 6.50 0.51
CA ALA A 31 13.75 6.83 1.63
C ALA A 31 13.73 5.70 2.66
N THR A 32 13.86 6.04 3.93
CA THR A 32 13.73 5.04 4.99
C THR A 32 12.29 4.53 5.08
N VAL A 33 12.12 3.33 5.64
CA VAL A 33 10.79 2.73 5.87
C VAL A 33 9.88 3.67 6.68
N SER A 34 10.44 4.43 7.62
CA SER A 34 9.69 5.40 8.43
C SER A 34 9.24 6.61 7.62
N GLU A 35 10.12 7.16 6.77
CA GLU A 35 9.78 8.27 5.86
C GLU A 35 8.73 7.85 4.84
N GLY A 36 8.90 6.66 4.24
CA GLY A 36 7.92 6.13 3.30
C GLY A 36 6.55 5.91 3.94
N LEU A 37 6.51 5.36 5.16
CA LEU A 37 5.26 5.20 5.89
C LEU A 37 4.58 6.54 6.19
N ALA A 38 5.33 7.53 6.68
CA ALA A 38 4.80 8.85 6.98
C ALA A 38 4.27 9.54 5.71
N TRP A 39 5.01 9.44 4.61
CA TRP A 39 4.60 10.00 3.32
C TRP A 39 3.32 9.34 2.81
N ILE A 40 3.24 8.01 2.84
CA ILE A 40 2.07 7.26 2.39
C ILE A 40 0.85 7.63 3.23
N ARG A 41 0.99 7.72 4.56
CA ARG A 41 -0.12 8.15 5.44
C ARG A 41 -0.55 9.59 5.21
N ALA A 42 0.38 10.49 4.87
CA ALA A 42 0.09 11.89 4.63
C ALA A 42 -0.50 12.16 3.23
N ASN A 43 -0.09 11.41 2.20
CA ASN A 43 -0.39 11.69 0.80
C ASN A 43 -1.41 10.72 0.18
N THR A 44 -1.63 9.55 0.79
CA THR A 44 -2.54 8.53 0.25
C THR A 44 -3.56 8.09 1.29
N LYS A 45 -4.82 7.97 0.87
CA LYS A 45 -5.89 7.37 1.70
C LYS A 45 -5.97 5.88 1.42
N ILE A 46 -5.08 5.13 2.06
CA ILE A 46 -5.06 3.67 1.98
C ILE A 46 -5.52 3.03 3.29
N SER A 47 -6.17 1.87 3.16
CA SER A 47 -6.72 1.10 4.28
C SER A 47 -5.73 0.07 4.83
N LEU A 48 -4.56 -0.08 4.20
CA LEU A 48 -3.49 -0.95 4.69
C LEU A 48 -3.04 -0.55 6.09
N SER A 49 -2.70 -1.56 6.89
CA SER A 49 -2.14 -1.35 8.22
C SER A 49 -0.69 -0.85 8.12
N ASP A 50 -0.20 -0.16 9.15
CA ASP A 50 1.19 0.32 9.18
C ASP A 50 2.19 -0.82 9.04
N GLU A 51 1.87 -2.00 9.58
CA GLU A 51 2.69 -3.20 9.47
C GLU A 51 2.79 -3.71 8.02
N GLU A 52 1.67 -3.73 7.27
CA GLU A 52 1.68 -4.12 5.86
C GLU A 52 2.46 -3.14 5.00
N ILE A 53 2.28 -1.83 5.22
CA ILE A 53 3.03 -0.80 4.50
C ILE A 53 4.53 -0.96 4.77
N ARG A 54 4.91 -1.14 6.04
CA ARG A 54 6.31 -1.40 6.44
C ARG A 54 6.86 -2.68 5.83
N ALA A 55 6.06 -3.74 5.76
CA ALA A 55 6.47 -5.01 5.14
C ALA A 55 6.82 -4.80 3.66
N ILE A 56 5.98 -4.08 2.90
CA ILE A 56 6.22 -3.79 1.48
C ILE A 56 7.44 -2.88 1.29
N LEU A 57 7.63 -1.88 2.16
CA LEU A 57 8.81 -1.00 2.12
C LEU A 57 10.12 -1.72 2.50
N ARG A 58 10.05 -2.79 3.30
CA ARG A 58 11.20 -3.63 3.71
C ARG A 58 11.52 -4.75 2.74
N GLU A 59 10.52 -5.23 1.99
CA GLU A 59 10.70 -6.20 0.92
C GLU A 59 11.80 -5.68 -0.01
N LYS A 60 12.83 -6.46 -0.32
CA LYS A 60 14.01 -5.96 -1.08
C LYS A 60 13.70 -5.80 -2.55
#